data_AF-A0A7K4YXN7-F1
#
_entry.id   AF-A0A7K4YXN7-F1
#
_cell.length_a   1.000
_cell.length_b   1.000
_cell.length_c   1.000
_cell.angle_alpha   90.00
_cell.angle_beta   90.00
_cell.angle_gamma   90.00
#
_symmetry.space_group_name_H-M   'P 1'
#
loop_
_entity.id
_entity.type
_entity.pdbx_description
1 polymer ?
#
loop_
_entity_poly.entity_id
_entity_poly.type
_entity_poly.pdbx_seq_one_letter_code
_entity_poly.pdbx_strand_id
1 'polypeptide(L)' 'LSCRHYSRRGVCVASCHFHQGEMREFAQGGECFECHPECERIEGNVTCNGSGADTCTRCAHYRDGPHCV' A
#
# COMPACT_ATOMS: atom_id res chain seq x y z
N LEU A 1 -23.58 3.41 6.14
CA LEU A 1 -22.80 2.40 6.90
C LEU A 1 -21.33 2.79 6.82
N SER A 2 -20.63 2.86 7.95
CA SER A 2 -19.17 3.04 7.99
C SER A 2 -18.53 1.81 8.63
N CYS A 3 -17.33 1.44 8.17
CA CYS A 3 -16.57 0.35 8.77
C CYS A 3 -15.97 0.79 10.11
N ARG A 4 -15.87 -0.13 11.07
CA ARG A 4 -15.26 0.14 12.39
C ARG A 4 -13.75 0.43 12.29
N HIS A 5 -13.07 -0.25 11.36
CA HIS A 5 -11.62 -0.16 11.18
C HIS A 5 -11.29 0.32 9.78
N TYR A 6 -11.27 -0.58 8.81
CA TYR A 6 -10.99 -0.23 7.43
C TYR A 6 -12.02 -0.83 6.47
N SER A 7 -12.14 -0.26 5.28
CA SER A 7 -12.85 -0.86 4.15
C SER A 7 -11.87 -1.23 3.05
N ARG A 8 -11.99 -2.43 2.50
CA ARG A 8 -11.32 -2.83 1.26
C ARG A 8 -12.41 -3.00 0.20
N ARG A 9 -12.46 -2.11 -0.79
CA ARG A 9 -13.43 -2.17 -1.91
C ARG A 9 -14.88 -2.33 -1.42
N GLY A 10 -15.26 -1.59 -0.39
CA GLY A 10 -16.60 -1.64 0.23
C GLY A 10 -16.85 -2.77 1.24
N VAL A 11 -15.88 -3.65 1.49
CA VAL A 11 -15.97 -4.71 2.51
C VAL A 11 -15.22 -4.29 3.77
N CYS A 12 -15.85 -4.37 4.94
CA CYS A 12 -15.16 -4.04 6.20
C CYS A 12 -14.13 -5.10 6.58
N VAL A 13 -12.91 -4.66 6.85
CA VAL A 13 -11.78 -5.50 7.27
C VAL A 13 -11.18 -4.96 8.57
N ALA A 14 -10.55 -5.85 9.34
CA ALA A 14 -9.92 -5.46 10.61
C ALA A 14 -8.63 -4.64 10.40
N SER A 15 -7.88 -4.94 9.34
CA SER A 15 -6.63 -4.27 8.98
C SER A 15 -6.39 -4.36 7.48
N CYS A 16 -5.70 -3.38 6.90
CA CYS A 16 -5.12 -3.50 5.56
C CYS A 16 -3.80 -4.29 5.62
N HIS A 17 -3.27 -4.63 4.45
CA HIS A 17 -2.00 -5.33 4.25
C HIS A 17 -0.78 -4.40 4.32
N PHE A 18 -0.60 -3.73 5.46
CA PHE A 18 0.50 -2.79 5.67
C PHE A 18 1.87 -3.47 5.68
N HIS A 19 1.99 -4.55 6.45
CA HIS A 19 3.26 -5.23 6.77
C HIS A 19 3.33 -6.68 6.29
N GLN A 20 2.21 -7.20 5.81
CA GLN A 20 2.01 -8.60 5.43
C GLN A 20 0.98 -8.70 4.31
N GLY A 21 1.02 -9.78 3.54
CA GLY A 21 0.07 -10.05 2.46
C GLY A 21 0.73 -10.10 1.09
N GLU A 22 -0.03 -10.63 0.13
CA GLU A 22 0.48 -10.76 -1.24
C GLU A 22 0.62 -9.38 -1.90
N MET A 23 -0.48 -8.64 -1.98
CA MET A 23 -0.44 -7.22 -2.31
C MET A 23 -0.25 -6.40 -1.04
N ARG A 24 0.67 -5.44 -1.11
CA ARG A 24 0.88 -4.46 -0.05
C ARG A 24 -0.11 -3.32 -0.21
N GLU A 25 -0.62 -2.85 0.91
CA GLU A 25 -1.64 -1.81 0.96
C GLU A 25 -1.22 -0.66 1.88
N PHE A 26 -1.72 0.53 1.59
CA PHE A 26 -1.76 1.66 2.51
C PHE A 26 -3.22 2.02 2.82
N ALA A 27 -3.44 2.85 3.83
CA ALA A 27 -4.77 3.29 4.21
C ALA A 27 -4.90 4.80 4.05
N GLN A 28 -5.99 5.23 3.42
CA GLN A 28 -6.34 6.63 3.30
C GLN A 28 -7.82 6.80 3.63
N GLY A 29 -8.13 7.63 4.64
CA GLY A 29 -9.51 7.86 5.06
C GLY A 29 -10.25 6.62 5.61
N GLY A 30 -9.52 5.61 6.07
CA GLY A 30 -10.11 4.34 6.51
C GLY A 30 -10.40 3.35 5.36
N GLU A 31 -9.97 3.64 4.14
CA GLU A 31 -10.04 2.71 3.02
C GLU A 31 -8.65 2.16 2.67
N CYS A 32 -8.56 0.86 2.39
CA CYS A 32 -7.36 0.18 1.97
C CYS A 32 -7.14 0.33 0.47
N PHE A 33 -5.96 0.79 0.09
CA PHE A 33 -5.53 0.96 -1.30
C PHE A 33 -4.25 0.17 -1.56
N GLU A 34 -4.12 -0.35 -2.77
CA GLU A 34 -2.96 -1.12 -3.19
C GLU A 34 -1.77 -0.19 -3.49
N CYS A 35 -0.57 -0.64 -3.09
CA CYS A 35 0.68 0.01 -3.49
C CYS A 35 0.93 -0.13 -5.00
N HIS A 36 1.78 0.75 -5.54
CA HIS A 36 2.26 0.60 -6.90
C HIS A 36 3.05 -0.72 -7.07
N PRO A 37 2.92 -1.44 -8.20
CA PRO A 37 3.63 -2.72 -8.43
C PRO A 37 5.15 -2.59 -8.36
N GLU A 38 5.68 -1.41 -8.66
CA GLU A 38 7.12 -1.10 -8.58
C GLU A 38 7.63 -0.89 -7.14
N CYS A 39 6.76 -0.92 -6.13
CA CYS A 39 7.20 -0.83 -4.74
C CYS A 39 7.72 -2.18 -4.24
N GLU A 40 8.94 -2.20 -3.69
CA GLU A 40 9.55 -3.41 -3.13
C GLU A 40 8.79 -3.90 -1.90
N ARG A 41 8.49 -5.19 -1.86
CA ARG A 41 7.79 -5.80 -0.72
C ARG A 41 8.75 -5.91 0.46
N ILE A 42 8.48 -5.14 1.51
CA ILE A 42 9.31 -5.11 2.73
C ILE A 42 8.61 -5.88 3.84
N GLU A 43 9.19 -7.00 4.25
CA GLU A 43 8.68 -7.80 5.36
C GLU A 43 8.80 -7.05 6.70
N GLY A 44 7.69 -6.97 7.44
CA GLY A 44 7.64 -6.29 8.73
C GLY A 44 7.65 -4.76 8.67
N ASN A 45 7.60 -4.14 7.49
CA ASN A 45 7.55 -2.68 7.35
C ASN A 45 6.50 -2.24 6.31
N VAL A 46 6.14 -0.95 6.31
CA VAL A 46 5.29 -0.35 5.28
C VAL A 46 6.02 -0.32 3.94
N THR A 47 5.28 -0.52 2.85
CA THR A 47 5.82 -0.61 1.48
C THR A 47 5.60 0.66 0.67
N CYS A 48 4.49 1.34 0.89
CA CYS A 48 4.14 2.59 0.25
C CYS A 48 3.30 3.46 1.20
N ASN A 49 3.22 4.76 0.90
CA ASN A 49 2.30 5.70 1.55
C ASN A 49 1.26 6.28 0.58
N GLY A 50 1.13 5.67 -0.59
CA GLY A 50 0.28 6.12 -1.69
C GLY A 50 0.25 5.07 -2.81
N SER A 51 -0.63 5.30 -3.79
CA SER A 51 -0.79 4.42 -4.95
C SER A 51 0.21 4.73 -6.07
N GLY A 52 0.91 5.86 -6.00
CA GLY A 52 1.86 6.31 -7.01
C GLY A 52 3.24 5.65 -6.87
N ALA A 53 3.92 5.47 -8.00
CA ALA A 53 5.29 4.94 -8.05
C ALA A 53 6.33 5.82 -7.34
N ASP A 54 5.99 7.07 -7.05
CA ASP A 54 6.77 8.05 -6.28
C ASP A 54 6.58 7.95 -4.77
N THR A 55 5.57 7.19 -4.34
CA THR A 55 5.20 7.04 -2.93
C THR A 55 5.67 5.71 -2.33
N CYS A 56 6.47 4.95 -3.07
CA CYS A 56 7.13 3.74 -2.58
C CYS A 56 8.20 4.10 -1.54
N THR A 57 8.28 3.31 -0.46
CA THR A 57 9.39 3.42 0.49
C THR A 57 10.71 2.99 -0.14
N ARG A 58 10.66 1.98 -1.02
CA ARG A 58 11.79 1.46 -1.79
C ARG A 58 11.30 0.89 -3.13
N CYS A 59 12.06 1.07 -4.20
CA CYS A 59 11.74 0.54 -5.53
C CYS A 59 12.18 -0.92 -5.65
N ALA A 60 11.34 -1.76 -6.26
CA ALA A 60 11.63 -3.17 -6.53
C ALA A 60 12.67 -3.34 -7.64
N HIS A 61 12.63 -2.48 -8.65
CA HIS A 61 13.46 -2.56 -9.85
C HIS A 61 14.41 -1.36 -9.96
N TYR A 62 14.03 -0.32 -10.70
CA TYR A 62 14.84 0.87 -10.92
C TYR A 62 14.13 2.11 -10.39
N ARG A 63 14.87 3.21 -10.31
CA ARG A 63 14.35 4.51 -9.90
C ARG A 63 14.75 5.55 -10.92
N ASP A 64 13.77 6.17 -11.55
CA ASP A 64 13.93 7.30 -12.46
C ASP A 64 13.42 8.57 -11.78
N GLY A 65 14.36 9.35 -11.23
CA GLY A 65 14.04 10.52 -10.43
C GLY A 65 13.18 10.17 -9.20
N PRO A 66 11.98 10.77 -9.04
CA PRO A 66 11.09 10.42 -7.94
C PRO A 66 10.31 9.12 -8.16
N HIS A 67 10.20 8.60 -9.38
CA HIS A 67 9.33 7.47 -9.71
C HIS A 67 10.10 6.13 -9.74
N CYS A 68 9.51 5.06 -9.21
CA CYS A 68 9.99 3.69 -9.40
C CYS A 68 9.50 3.14 -10.76
N VAL A 69 10.37 2.42 -11.48
CA VAL A 69 10.15 1.87 -12.83
C VAL A 69 10.83 0.53 -13.05
#